data_AF-A0A6J2X1P5-F1
#
_entry.id   AF-A0A6J2X1P5-F1
#
_cell.length_a   1.000
_cell.length_b   1.000
_cell.length_c   1.000
_cell.angle_alpha   90.00
_cell.angle_beta   90.00
_cell.angle_gamma   90.00
#
_symmetry.space_group_name_H-M   'P 1'
#
loop_
_entity.id
_entity.type
_entity.pdbx_description
1 polymer ?
#
loop_
_entity_poly.entity_id
_entity_poly.type
_entity_poly.pdbx_seq_one_letter_code
_entity_poly.pdbx_strand_id
1 'polypeptide(L)'
;LEFSKNLTHCEALIKVNDTLTMTGDQTAMINKLLTPSACLHLGNIPNSLTYENIPSGGFIGCMSDLKVHGRNVYIYKDAEDGYEISECSSLACLSNPCKNGASCISSGEKWRCRCKNGFLGNMCVNYQYGNEIHVYMVVLVFRLAVKFTCVCAHTANTDTFART
;
A
#
# COMPACT_ATOMS: atom_id res chain seq x y z
N LEU A 1 15.71 10.38 17.70
CA LEU A 1 15.32 11.79 17.81
C LEU A 1 15.77 12.25 19.17
N GLU A 2 16.80 13.08 19.20
CA GLU A 2 17.32 13.68 20.42
C GLU A 2 17.07 15.17 20.35
N PHE A 3 16.30 15.69 21.30
CA PHE A 3 16.00 17.12 21.38
C PHE A 3 17.10 17.83 22.15
N SER A 4 17.46 19.03 21.69
CA SER A 4 18.36 19.91 22.44
C SER A 4 17.75 20.27 23.80
N LYS A 5 18.59 20.56 24.80
CA LYS A 5 18.13 20.90 26.16
C LYS A 5 17.17 22.11 26.21
N ASN A 6 17.27 22.98 25.22
CA ASN A 6 16.41 24.16 25.04
C ASN A 6 15.23 23.93 24.07
N LEU A 7 15.05 22.71 23.54
CA LEU A 7 13.99 22.31 22.60
C LEU A 7 13.96 23.11 21.29
N THR A 8 15.06 23.77 20.92
CA THR A 8 15.14 24.57 19.69
C THR A 8 15.64 23.77 18.49
N HIS A 9 16.25 22.61 18.72
CA HIS A 9 16.75 21.72 17.68
C HIS A 9 16.40 20.26 18.00
N CYS A 10 16.24 19.46 16.97
CA CYS A 10 16.13 18.02 17.06
C CYS A 10 17.17 17.37 16.15
N GLU A 11 17.97 16.49 16.71
CA GLU A 11 18.88 15.63 15.96
C GLU A 11 18.20 14.28 15.70
N ALA A 12 18.29 13.80 14.47
CA ALA A 12 17.84 12.48 14.06
C ALA A 12 19.03 11.66 13.59
N LEU A 13 19.04 10.38 13.97
CA LEU A 13 20.03 9.42 13.51
C LEU A 13 19.32 8.34 12.70
N ILE A 14 19.85 8.02 11.52
CA ILE A 14 19.35 6.97 10.65
C ILE A 14 20.50 6.02 10.37
N LYS A 15 20.28 4.73 10.62
CA LYS A 15 21.21 3.66 10.29
C LYS A 15 20.49 2.65 9.41
N VAL A 16 21.09 2.30 8.27
CA VAL A 16 20.54 1.32 7.34
C VAL A 16 21.49 0.13 7.31
N ASN A 17 21.08 -1.00 7.88
CA ASN A 17 21.94 -2.19 8.00
C ASN A 17 23.27 -1.84 8.70
N ASP A 18 24.42 -2.26 8.14
CA ASP A 18 25.75 -2.01 8.69
C ASP A 18 26.42 -0.74 8.14
N THR A 19 25.64 0.20 7.59
CA THR A 19 26.19 1.46 7.10
C THR A 19 26.57 2.40 8.25
N LEU A 20 27.37 3.41 7.90
CA LEU A 20 27.62 4.56 8.74
C LEU A 20 26.28 5.22 9.10
N THR A 21 26.13 5.58 10.36
CA THR A 21 24.95 6.29 10.84
C THR A 21 24.95 7.70 10.26
N MET A 22 23.85 8.07 9.61
CA MET A 22 23.61 9.40 9.09
C MET A 22 22.94 10.24 10.16
N THR A 23 23.42 11.46 10.37
CA THR A 23 22.84 12.43 11.31
C THR A 23 22.20 13.59 10.54
N GLY A 24 21.12 14.14 11.09
CA GLY A 24 20.46 15.34 10.57
C GLY A 24 19.92 16.19 11.71
N ASP A 25 20.09 17.51 11.60
CA ASP A 25 19.56 18.51 12.54
C ASP A 25 18.39 19.26 11.91
N GLN A 26 17.35 19.51 12.69
CA GLN A 26 16.24 20.36 12.30
C GLN A 26 15.88 21.30 13.44
N THR A 27 15.73 22.61 13.15
CA THR A 27 15.14 23.57 14.09
C THR A 27 13.74 23.13 14.48
N ALA A 28 13.52 22.87 15.76
CA ALA A 28 12.24 22.50 16.33
C ALA A 28 11.70 23.69 17.13
N MET A 29 10.52 24.21 16.78
CA MET A 29 9.81 25.21 17.60
C MET A 29 8.67 24.51 18.35
N ILE A 30 9.01 23.72 19.37
CA ILE A 30 8.03 23.00 20.18
C ILE A 30 7.58 23.90 21.34
N ASN A 31 6.29 24.27 21.35
CA ASN A 31 5.68 24.93 22.50
C ASN A 31 5.66 23.97 23.70
N LYS A 32 6.40 24.29 24.77
CA LYS A 32 6.48 23.50 26.02
C LYS A 32 5.12 23.16 26.66
N LEU A 33 4.07 23.91 26.33
CA LEU A 33 2.73 23.80 26.92
C LEU A 33 1.79 22.83 26.18
N LEU A 34 2.17 22.38 24.98
CA LEU A 34 1.39 21.46 24.16
C LEU A 34 2.28 20.25 23.89
N THR A 35 1.99 19.11 24.50
CA THR A 35 2.51 17.84 24.01
C THR A 35 1.77 17.53 22.71
N PRO A 36 2.39 17.61 21.53
CA PRO A 36 1.69 17.26 20.31
C PRO A 36 1.40 15.76 20.34
N SER A 37 0.13 15.40 20.46
CA SER A 37 -0.35 14.07 20.15
C SER A 37 -0.25 13.90 18.63
N ALA A 38 0.81 13.22 18.18
CA ALA A 38 1.02 12.94 16.76
C ALA A 38 0.75 11.46 16.49
N CYS A 39 -0.05 11.17 15.47
CA CYS A 39 -0.23 9.81 14.98
C CYS A 39 1.01 9.40 14.19
N LEU A 40 1.54 8.20 14.49
CA LEU A 40 2.59 7.58 13.68
C LEU A 40 1.93 6.84 12.52
N HIS A 41 2.07 7.38 11.30
CA HIS A 41 1.61 6.71 10.09
C HIS A 41 2.74 5.88 9.48
N LEU A 42 2.42 4.63 9.14
CA LEU A 42 3.36 3.72 8.48
C LEU A 42 2.91 3.48 7.04
N GLY A 43 3.85 3.67 6.13
CA GLY A 43 3.69 3.41 4.70
C GLY A 43 3.00 4.51 3.90
N ASN A 44 1.86 5.05 4.35
CA ASN A 44 1.23 6.20 3.70
C ASN A 44 0.53 7.11 4.72
N ILE A 45 0.24 8.35 4.32
CA ILE A 45 -0.52 9.33 5.09
C ILE A 45 -1.95 9.47 4.54
N PRO A 46 -2.94 9.84 5.37
CA PRO A 46 -4.29 10.12 4.90
C PRO A 46 -4.33 11.24 3.85
N ASN A 47 -5.20 11.11 2.84
CA ASN A 47 -5.38 12.11 1.78
C ASN A 47 -5.80 13.51 2.29
N SER A 48 -6.29 13.63 3.52
CA SER A 48 -6.58 14.94 4.14
C SER A 48 -5.32 15.71 4.55
N LEU A 49 -4.14 15.08 4.54
CA LEU A 49 -2.84 15.65 4.94
C LEU A 49 -1.86 15.75 3.76
N THR A 50 -2.27 15.41 2.54
CA THR A 50 -1.40 15.48 1.36
C THR A 50 -1.23 16.93 0.90
N TYR A 51 -0.09 17.53 1.25
CA TYR A 51 0.37 18.79 0.66
C TYR A 51 1.03 18.52 -0.70
N GLU A 52 0.95 19.46 -1.65
CA GLU A 52 1.19 19.29 -3.10
C GLU A 52 2.58 18.74 -3.55
N ASN A 53 3.49 18.39 -2.64
CA ASN A 53 4.86 17.96 -2.97
C ASN A 53 5.27 16.59 -2.40
N ILE A 54 4.34 15.79 -1.89
CA ILE A 54 4.66 14.45 -1.39
C ILE A 54 4.52 13.44 -2.54
N PRO A 55 5.52 12.57 -2.79
CA PRO A 55 5.43 11.57 -3.84
C PRO A 55 4.14 10.76 -3.71
N SER A 56 3.37 10.74 -4.80
CA SER A 56 2.11 10.01 -4.91
C SER A 56 2.40 8.52 -5.04
N GLY A 57 2.68 7.89 -3.91
CA GLY A 57 2.96 6.47 -3.83
C GLY A 57 3.43 6.12 -2.44
N GLY A 58 2.53 5.62 -1.60
CA GLY A 58 2.89 5.08 -0.31
C GLY A 58 3.85 3.89 -0.44
N PHE A 59 4.38 3.44 0.69
CA PHE A 59 5.21 2.24 0.77
C PHE A 59 4.42 1.00 0.37
N ILE A 60 4.93 0.28 -0.62
CA ILE A 60 4.47 -1.05 -1.01
C ILE A 60 5.57 -2.03 -0.65
N GLY A 61 5.37 -2.82 0.39
CA GLY A 61 6.43 -3.69 0.90
C GLY A 61 6.03 -4.43 2.16
N CYS A 62 6.98 -5.20 2.68
CA CYS A 62 6.85 -5.89 3.96
C CYS A 62 7.59 -5.11 5.05
N MET A 63 6.95 -4.97 6.20
CA MET A 63 7.54 -4.43 7.42
C MET A 63 7.34 -5.43 8.57
N SER A 64 8.39 -5.65 9.33
CA SER A 64 8.40 -6.51 10.52
C SER A 64 9.24 -5.86 11.63
N ASP A 65 9.14 -6.41 12.83
CA ASP A 65 10.03 -6.08 13.96
C ASP A 65 10.08 -4.60 14.33
N LEU A 66 8.92 -3.93 14.28
CA LEU A 66 8.79 -2.54 14.66
C LEU A 66 9.08 -2.34 16.15
N LYS A 67 10.00 -1.41 16.45
CA LYS A 67 10.30 -0.96 17.80
C LYS A 67 10.14 0.55 17.89
N VAL A 68 9.36 1.01 18.86
CA VAL A 68 9.15 2.43 19.15
C VAL A 68 9.63 2.71 20.56
N HIS A 69 10.60 3.62 20.71
CA HIS A 69 11.27 3.90 21.99
C HIS A 69 11.80 2.62 22.69
N GLY A 70 12.33 1.68 21.91
CA GLY A 70 12.84 0.40 22.40
C GLY A 70 11.78 -0.64 22.78
N ARG A 71 10.48 -0.31 22.69
CA ARG A 71 9.38 -1.26 22.93
C ARG A 71 8.96 -1.89 21.62
N ASN A 72 8.76 -3.21 21.63
CA ASN A 72 8.19 -3.93 20.48
C ASN A 72 6.73 -3.48 20.28
N VAL A 73 6.37 -3.15 19.04
CA VAL A 73 5.01 -2.79 18.64
C VAL A 73 4.54 -3.78 17.59
N TYR A 74 3.40 -4.41 17.83
CA TYR A 74 2.78 -5.35 16.91
C TYR A 74 1.93 -4.60 15.89
N ILE A 75 2.44 -4.46 14.67
CA ILE A 75 1.85 -3.63 13.60
C ILE A 75 0.35 -3.89 13.39
N TYR A 76 -0.10 -5.15 13.48
CA TYR A 76 -1.52 -5.50 13.31
C TYR A 76 -2.36 -5.33 14.57
N LYS A 77 -1.78 -5.62 15.73
CA LYS A 77 -2.54 -5.72 16.99
C LYS A 77 -2.65 -4.38 17.70
N ASP A 78 -1.62 -3.55 17.58
CA ASP A 78 -1.50 -2.28 18.28
C ASP A 78 -1.88 -1.08 17.39
N ALA A 79 -2.32 -1.33 16.14
CA ALA A 79 -2.77 -0.29 15.22
C ALA A 79 -4.21 0.15 15.52
N GLU A 80 -4.43 1.46 15.48
CA GLU A 80 -5.77 2.06 15.60
C GLU A 80 -6.58 1.92 14.30
N ASP A 81 -5.92 1.97 13.14
CA ASP A 81 -6.53 1.86 11.82
C ASP A 81 -5.54 1.29 10.78
N GLY A 82 -6.05 0.72 9.68
CA GLY A 82 -5.25 0.13 8.62
C GLY A 82 -6.03 -0.14 7.33
N TYR A 83 -5.39 0.10 6.18
CA TYR A 83 -5.98 -0.11 4.86
C TYR A 83 -5.10 -1.02 3.99
N GLU A 84 -5.71 -2.02 3.34
CA GLU A 84 -5.05 -2.98 2.45
C GLU A 84 -3.81 -3.69 3.03
N ILE A 85 -3.77 -3.85 4.36
CA ILE A 85 -2.67 -4.55 5.03
C ILE A 85 -2.92 -6.05 4.97
N SER A 86 -1.95 -6.81 4.47
CA SER A 86 -2.00 -8.27 4.42
C SER A 86 -0.70 -8.87 4.94
N GLU A 87 -0.81 -10.06 5.55
CA GLU A 87 0.37 -10.78 6.00
C GLU A 87 1.32 -11.05 4.82
N CYS A 88 2.60 -10.85 5.08
CA CYS A 88 3.67 -11.15 4.13
C CYS A 88 3.80 -12.66 3.94
N SER A 89 2.95 -13.22 3.08
CA SER A 89 2.92 -14.65 2.76
C SER A 89 4.13 -15.10 1.92
N SER A 90 4.84 -14.16 1.29
CA SER A 90 6.16 -14.33 0.67
C SER A 90 6.63 -13.05 -0.05
N LEU A 91 7.89 -12.64 0.13
CA LEU A 91 8.56 -11.62 -0.70
C LEU A 91 8.59 -11.99 -2.20
N ALA A 92 8.42 -13.27 -2.54
CA ALA A 92 8.57 -13.80 -3.88
C ALA A 92 7.57 -13.20 -4.89
N CYS A 93 6.37 -12.80 -4.45
CA CYS A 93 5.39 -12.14 -5.31
C CYS A 93 5.41 -10.60 -5.22
N LEU A 94 6.08 -10.01 -4.23
CA LEU A 94 6.12 -8.55 -4.05
C LEU A 94 6.84 -7.83 -5.20
N SER A 95 7.80 -8.48 -5.85
CA SER A 95 8.50 -7.93 -7.02
C SER A 95 7.66 -7.93 -8.31
N ASN A 96 6.40 -8.37 -8.25
CA ASN A 96 5.53 -8.54 -9.41
C ASN A 96 6.23 -9.25 -10.60
N PRO A 97 6.72 -10.49 -10.39
CA PRO A 97 7.46 -11.21 -11.42
C PRO A 97 6.58 -11.66 -12.59
N CYS A 98 5.28 -11.84 -12.36
CA CYS A 98 4.32 -12.28 -13.38
C CYS A 98 3.89 -11.13 -14.29
N LYS A 99 3.97 -11.32 -15.62
CA LYS A 99 3.57 -10.33 -16.62
C LYS A 99 2.24 -10.70 -17.29
N ASN A 100 1.74 -9.79 -18.13
CA ASN A 100 0.52 -9.98 -18.93
C ASN A 100 -0.74 -10.31 -18.11
N GLY A 101 -0.85 -9.73 -16.91
CA GLY A 101 -2.00 -9.91 -16.02
C GLY A 101 -2.16 -11.33 -15.49
N ALA A 102 -1.07 -12.12 -15.44
CA ALA A 102 -1.03 -13.42 -14.80
C ALA A 102 -1.08 -13.31 -13.27
N SER A 103 -1.61 -14.34 -12.60
CA SER A 103 -1.65 -14.37 -11.13
C SER A 103 -0.32 -14.88 -10.57
N CYS A 104 0.27 -14.16 -9.61
CA CYS A 104 1.40 -14.66 -8.84
C CYS A 104 0.92 -15.54 -7.68
N ILE A 105 1.56 -16.69 -7.51
CA ILE A 105 1.27 -17.62 -6.42
C ILE A 105 2.56 -17.82 -5.63
N SER A 106 2.54 -17.40 -4.38
CA SER A 106 3.63 -17.57 -3.43
C SER A 106 3.64 -18.98 -2.83
N SER A 107 4.83 -19.52 -2.58
CA SER A 107 5.03 -20.80 -1.90
C SER A 107 6.33 -20.72 -1.09
N GLY A 108 6.26 -20.15 0.12
CA GLY A 108 7.46 -19.86 0.93
C GLY A 108 8.32 -18.83 0.22
N GLU A 109 9.63 -19.04 0.09
CA GLU A 109 10.53 -18.11 -0.63
C GLU A 109 10.44 -18.19 -2.17
N LYS A 110 9.65 -19.14 -2.70
CA LYS A 110 9.50 -19.33 -4.15
C LYS A 110 8.19 -18.75 -4.65
N TRP A 111 8.18 -18.38 -5.93
CA TRP A 111 6.98 -17.92 -6.64
C TRP A 111 6.76 -18.77 -7.90
N ARG A 112 5.50 -18.86 -8.33
CA ARG A 112 5.13 -19.35 -9.65
C ARG A 112 4.02 -18.49 -10.24
N CYS A 113 4.04 -18.30 -11.55
CA CYS A 113 2.96 -17.61 -12.24
C CYS A 113 1.92 -18.59 -12.77
N ARG A 114 0.65 -18.25 -12.59
CA ARG A 114 -0.45 -18.88 -13.31
C ARG A 114 -0.78 -18.00 -14.52
N CYS A 115 -0.24 -18.37 -15.67
CA CYS A 115 -0.42 -17.64 -16.91
C CYS A 115 -1.87 -17.70 -17.41
N LYS A 116 -2.32 -16.61 -18.02
CA LYS A 116 -3.56 -16.60 -18.80
C LYS A 116 -3.35 -17.37 -20.10
N ASN A 117 -4.45 -17.84 -20.70
CA ASN A 117 -4.42 -18.54 -21.99
C ASN A 117 -3.68 -17.71 -23.04
N GLY A 118 -2.78 -18.37 -23.78
CA GLY A 118 -1.93 -17.74 -24.79
C GLY A 118 -0.57 -17.24 -24.27
N PHE A 119 -0.35 -17.21 -22.94
CA PHE A 119 0.93 -16.82 -22.34
C PHE A 119 1.64 -18.00 -21.68
N LEU A 120 2.97 -18.03 -21.80
CA LEU A 120 3.83 -19.10 -21.33
C LEU A 120 5.15 -18.59 -20.73
N GLY A 121 5.89 -19.52 -20.14
CA GLY A 121 7.16 -19.29 -19.46
C GLY A 121 6.96 -18.91 -18.00
N ASN A 122 8.06 -18.95 -17.22
CA ASN A 122 7.98 -18.72 -15.77
C ASN A 122 7.33 -17.38 -15.42
N MET A 123 7.62 -16.31 -16.18
CA MET A 123 7.04 -14.98 -15.97
C MET A 123 5.82 -14.68 -16.84
N CYS A 124 5.31 -15.64 -17.62
CA CYS A 124 4.20 -15.45 -18.57
C CYS A 124 4.47 -14.37 -19.63
N VAL A 125 5.73 -14.20 -20.03
CA VAL A 125 6.17 -13.18 -21.01
C VAL A 125 6.08 -13.68 -22.46
N ASN A 126 6.13 -14.99 -22.67
CA ASN A 126 6.16 -15.59 -24.00
C ASN A 126 4.74 -15.85 -24.49
N TYR A 127 4.53 -15.77 -25.80
CA TYR A 127 3.27 -16.12 -26.45
C TYR A 127 3.30 -17.55 -26.98
N GLN A 128 2.22 -18.30 -26.78
CA GLN A 128 2.04 -19.60 -27.43
C GLN A 128 1.48 -19.38 -28.83
N TYR A 129 2.33 -19.39 -29.86
CA TYR A 129 1.89 -19.53 -31.25
C TYR A 129 1.59 -21.01 -31.52
N GLY A 130 0.36 -21.43 -31.23
CA GLY A 130 -0.15 -22.75 -31.56
C GLY A 130 -1.40 -22.63 -32.42
N ASN A 131 -1.38 -23.30 -33.58
CA ASN A 131 -2.43 -23.34 -34.59
C ASN A 131 -3.84 -23.64 -34.01
N GLU A 132 -4.85 -23.09 -34.69
CA GLU A 132 -6.31 -23.07 -34.45
C GLU A 132 -6.97 -24.02 -33.41
N ILE A 133 -7.62 -23.36 -32.42
CA ILE A 133 -9.03 -23.42 -31.98
C ILE A 133 -9.64 -24.73 -31.41
N HIS A 134 -10.12 -24.63 -30.16
CA HIS A 134 -11.51 -25.01 -29.78
C HIS A 134 -12.04 -24.01 -28.73
N VAL A 135 -12.84 -23.03 -29.17
CA VAL A 135 -13.63 -22.18 -28.27
C VAL A 135 -14.98 -22.86 -28.09
N TYR A 136 -15.18 -23.56 -26.98
CA TYR A 136 -16.53 -23.81 -26.51
C TYR A 136 -17.02 -22.51 -25.86
N MET A 137 -17.85 -21.77 -26.60
CA MET A 137 -18.67 -20.68 -26.06
C MET A 137 -19.63 -21.29 -25.05
N VAL A 138 -19.25 -21.31 -23.76
CA VAL A 138 -20.20 -21.61 -22.68
C VAL A 138 -20.90 -20.29 -22.35
N VAL A 139 -22.05 -20.07 -22.98
CA VAL A 139 -22.95 -18.97 -22.62
C VAL A 139 -23.72 -19.40 -21.38
N LEU A 140 -23.24 -19.02 -20.19
CA LEU A 140 -24.02 -19.15 -18.96
C LEU A 140 -25.01 -17.97 -18.89
N VAL A 141 -26.25 -18.22 -19.29
CA VAL A 141 -27.37 -17.30 -19.06
C VAL A 141 -27.83 -17.45 -17.62
N PHE A 142 -27.40 -16.55 -16.74
CA PHE A 142 -28.05 -16.39 -15.44
C PHE A 142 -29.04 -15.24 -15.51
N ARG A 143 -30.32 -15.56 -15.45
CA ARG A 143 -31.32 -14.57 -15.02
C ARG A 143 -31.21 -14.46 -13.51
N LEU A 144 -30.74 -13.33 -13.01
CA LEU A 144 -31.21 -12.81 -11.73
C LEU A 144 -31.28 -11.30 -11.78
N ALA A 145 -32.52 -10.83 -11.83
CA ALA A 145 -32.88 -9.44 -11.63
C ALA A 145 -32.88 -9.15 -10.14
N VAL A 146 -32.10 -8.15 -9.69
CA VAL A 146 -32.52 -7.31 -8.57
C VAL A 146 -32.00 -5.89 -8.82
N LYS A 147 -32.92 -4.95 -8.97
CA LYS A 147 -32.66 -3.51 -8.90
C LYS A 147 -32.14 -3.19 -7.51
N PHE A 148 -30.95 -2.61 -7.41
CA PHE A 148 -30.59 -1.80 -6.26
C PHE A 148 -30.55 -0.34 -6.70
N THR A 149 -31.53 0.42 -6.24
CA THR A 149 -31.48 1.88 -6.22
C THR A 149 -30.41 2.27 -5.20
N CYS A 150 -29.33 2.92 -5.63
CA CYS A 150 -28.44 3.58 -4.67
C CYS A 150 -29.12 4.88 -4.20
N VAL A 151 -29.45 4.95 -2.92
CA VAL A 151 -29.72 6.19 -2.20
C VAL A 151 -28.50 6.47 -1.33
N CYS A 152 -27.72 7.48 -1.70
CA CYS A 152 -26.89 8.25 -0.79
C CYS A 152 -26.99 9.72 -1.21
N ALA A 153 -27.96 10.45 -0.65
CA ALA A 153 -27.90 11.89 -0.59
C ALA A 153 -27.49 12.27 0.84
N HIS A 154 -26.19 12.47 1.03
CA HIS A 154 -25.72 13.33 2.10
C HIS A 154 -26.16 14.75 1.72
N THR A 155 -26.69 15.45 2.73
CA THR A 155 -27.14 16.84 2.72
C THR A 155 -26.24 17.80 1.92
N ALA A 156 -26.90 18.62 1.09
CA ALA A 156 -26.54 19.98 0.66
C ALA A 156 -25.24 20.21 -0.15
N ASN A 157 -25.36 20.40 -1.47
CA ASN A 157 -25.46 21.75 -2.05
C ASN A 157 -25.73 21.71 -3.57
N THR A 158 -26.46 22.71 -4.01
CA THR A 158 -26.93 23.01 -5.36
C THR A 158 -25.81 23.06 -6.40
N ASP A 159 -25.98 22.40 -7.56
CA ASP A 159 -26.03 23.16 -8.82
C ASP A 159 -26.57 22.33 -9.99
N THR A 160 -27.54 22.95 -10.65
CA THR A 160 -28.29 22.51 -11.82
C THR A 160 -27.45 22.56 -13.09
N PHE A 161 -27.40 21.47 -13.87
CA PHE A 161 -27.33 21.59 -15.33
C PHE A 161 -27.86 20.33 -16.02
N ALA A 162 -29.13 20.37 -16.43
CA ALA A 162 -29.68 19.44 -17.41
C ALA A 162 -29.56 20.08 -18.80
N ARG A 163 -28.98 19.36 -19.76
CA ARG A 163 -29.22 19.61 -21.18
C ARG A 163 -29.77 18.35 -21.85
N THR A 164 -30.81 18.64 -22.64
CA THR A 164 -31.55 17.87 -23.64
C THR A 164 -30.72 16.96 -24.52
#